data_AF-A0A421K713-F1
#
_entry.id   AF-A0A421K713-F1
#
_cell.length_a   1.000
_cell.length_b   1.000
_cell.length_c   1.000
_cell.angle_alpha   90.00
_cell.angle_beta   90.00
_cell.angle_gamma   90.00
#
_symmetry.space_group_name_H-M   'P 1'
#
loop_
_entity.id
_entity.type
_entity.pdbx_description
1 polymer ?
#
loop_
_entity_poly.entity_id
_entity_poly.type
_entity_poly.pdbx_seq_one_letter_code
_entity_poly.pdbx_strand_id
1 'polypeptide(L)'
;MQTIPLKLMISTLLVLFSSNLLAEIKNHPSPIDPLLTSSTVSSEQTASSQPADRSETPFYPRPMGPTFEAGDERLNCRQLDQQLATLENDTYSAKPGFYEDPYAGASIFVGAVWAPGALAYLGYSGAAEFYEQDRVSEAQNRIEALRRMKARLRCYEY
;
A
#
# COMPACT_ATOMS: atom_id res chain seq x y z
N MET A 1 57.56 -16.52 4.49
CA MET A 1 56.23 -16.01 4.88
C MET A 1 56.13 -14.56 4.46
N GLN A 2 55.35 -14.26 3.43
CA GLN A 2 55.28 -12.94 2.79
C GLN A 2 53.95 -12.29 3.18
N THR A 3 54.00 -11.27 4.03
CA THR A 3 52.83 -10.52 4.49
C THR A 3 52.39 -9.55 3.39
N ILE A 4 51.31 -9.87 2.69
CA ILE A 4 50.67 -8.95 1.75
C ILE A 4 50.01 -7.83 2.57
N PRO A 5 50.31 -6.55 2.33
CA PRO A 5 49.75 -5.46 3.13
C PRO A 5 48.24 -5.37 2.92
N LEU A 6 47.48 -5.46 4.01
CA LEU A 6 46.01 -5.44 4.10
C LEU A 6 45.35 -4.30 3.29
N LYS A 7 46.06 -3.18 3.12
CA LYS A 7 45.61 -2.03 2.30
C LYS A 7 45.41 -2.37 0.82
N LEU A 8 46.20 -3.30 0.27
CA LEU A 8 46.07 -3.69 -1.14
C LEU A 8 44.78 -4.47 -1.39
N MET A 9 44.37 -5.35 -0.45
CA MET A 9 43.15 -6.15 -0.62
C MET A 9 41.87 -5.31 -0.54
N ILE A 10 41.85 -4.31 0.34
CA ILE A 10 40.69 -3.41 0.48
C ILE A 10 40.52 -2.57 -0.78
N SER A 11 41.62 -2.09 -1.38
CA SER A 11 41.56 -1.31 -2.62
C SER A 11 41.07 -2.13 -3.82
N THR A 12 41.47 -3.40 -3.94
CA THR A 12 41.00 -4.26 -5.04
C THR A 12 39.54 -4.65 -4.91
N LEU A 13 39.05 -4.86 -3.68
CA LEU A 13 37.63 -5.12 -3.43
C LEU A 13 36.74 -3.93 -3.80
N LEU A 14 37.19 -2.70 -3.51
CA LEU A 14 36.45 -1.48 -3.81
C LEU A 14 36.34 -1.20 -5.33
N VAL A 15 37.38 -1.52 -6.11
CA VAL A 15 37.38 -1.36 -7.58
C VAL A 15 36.53 -2.43 -8.27
N LEU A 16 36.47 -3.65 -7.73
CA LEU A 16 35.58 -4.69 -8.26
C LEU A 16 34.11 -4.38 -8.00
N PHE A 17 33.79 -3.73 -6.87
CA PHE A 17 32.39 -3.39 -6.53
C PHE A 17 31.83 -2.25 -7.38
N SER A 18 32.64 -1.24 -7.72
CA SER A 18 32.22 -0.12 -8.58
C SER A 18 31.97 -0.54 -10.03
N SER A 19 32.65 -1.58 -10.50
CA SER A 19 32.54 -2.06 -11.89
C SER A 19 31.25 -2.83 -12.15
N ASN A 20 30.70 -3.52 -11.14
CA ASN A 20 29.45 -4.29 -11.30
C ASN A 20 28.18 -3.45 -11.13
N LEU A 21 28.24 -2.29 -10.47
CA LEU A 21 27.05 -1.46 -10.22
C LEU A 21 26.58 -0.69 -11.46
N LEU A 22 27.43 -0.54 -12.49
CA LEU A 22 27.13 0.26 -13.68
C LEU A 22 26.41 -0.53 -14.80
N ALA A 23 26.23 -1.84 -14.65
CA ALA A 23 25.63 -2.69 -15.68
C ALA A 23 24.09 -2.81 -15.62
N GLU A 24 23.46 -2.44 -14.49
CA GLU A 24 22.06 -2.78 -14.22
C GLU A 24 21.04 -1.63 -14.44
N ILE A 25 21.43 -0.49 -15.01
CA ILE A 25 20.52 0.67 -15.19
C ILE A 25 20.03 0.84 -16.66
N LYS A 26 20.54 0.03 -17.61
CA LYS A 26 20.28 0.28 -19.04
C LYS A 26 18.98 -0.32 -19.60
N ASN A 27 18.17 -1.01 -18.80
CA ASN A 27 16.93 -1.64 -19.26
C ASN A 27 15.72 -1.20 -18.43
N HIS A 28 15.14 -0.05 -18.75
CA HIS A 28 13.68 0.11 -18.62
C HIS A 28 13.16 1.19 -19.60
N PRO A 29 12.35 0.81 -20.60
CA PRO A 29 11.69 1.75 -21.50
C PRO A 29 10.41 2.32 -20.85
N SER A 30 10.24 3.63 -20.96
CA SER A 30 9.00 4.35 -20.65
C SER A 30 8.05 4.37 -21.86
N PRO A 31 6.74 4.32 -21.61
CA PRO A 31 5.78 4.97 -22.51
C PRO A 31 4.77 5.81 -21.71
N ILE A 32 4.69 7.11 -22.01
CA ILE A 32 3.59 7.96 -21.57
C ILE A 32 3.11 8.75 -22.79
N ASP A 33 2.00 8.32 -23.37
CA ASP A 33 1.17 9.12 -24.26
C ASP A 33 0.01 9.71 -23.45
N PRO A 34 -0.24 11.02 -23.49
CA PRO A 34 -1.54 11.57 -23.12
C PRO A 34 -2.33 11.93 -24.39
N LEU A 35 -3.24 11.03 -24.75
CA LEU A 35 -4.27 11.26 -25.75
C LEU A 35 -5.61 11.38 -25.00
N LEU A 36 -6.08 12.60 -24.76
CA LEU A 36 -7.45 12.83 -24.28
C LEU A 36 -8.08 13.97 -25.06
N THR A 37 -8.88 13.56 -26.05
CA THR A 37 -9.93 14.35 -26.69
C THR A 37 -11.23 14.10 -25.93
N SER A 38 -12.12 15.09 -25.95
CA SER A 38 -13.56 15.01 -25.63
C SER A 38 -13.88 14.87 -24.15
N SER A 39 -14.96 15.38 -23.59
CA SER A 39 -16.07 16.27 -23.97
C SER A 39 -17.06 16.14 -22.82
N THR A 40 -17.85 17.19 -22.55
CA THR A 40 -19.21 17.12 -21.93
C THR A 40 -19.29 16.61 -20.48
N VAL A 41 -20.17 17.06 -19.58
CA VAL A 41 -21.42 17.82 -19.66
C VAL A 41 -21.77 18.32 -18.25
N SER A 42 -22.52 19.42 -18.18
CA SER A 42 -23.15 19.99 -16.98
C SER A 42 -24.14 19.05 -16.27
N SER A 43 -24.54 19.49 -15.07
CA SER A 43 -25.70 19.04 -14.26
C SER A 43 -25.38 17.83 -13.37
N GLU A 44 -25.69 17.79 -12.07
CA GLU A 44 -26.74 18.47 -11.31
C GLU A 44 -26.38 18.39 -9.81
N GLN A 45 -26.50 19.51 -9.10
CA GLN A 45 -26.44 19.55 -7.63
C GLN A 45 -27.76 19.01 -7.06
N THR A 46 -27.70 17.93 -6.29
CA THR A 46 -28.69 17.67 -5.23
C THR A 46 -27.96 17.48 -3.92
N ALA A 47 -28.25 18.39 -2.99
CA ALA A 47 -27.68 18.49 -1.68
C ALA A 47 -28.05 17.30 -0.78
N SER A 48 -27.07 16.80 -0.02
CA SER A 48 -27.31 16.21 1.29
C SER A 48 -26.13 16.51 2.20
N SER A 49 -26.47 16.88 3.41
CA SER A 49 -25.74 17.75 4.33
C SER A 49 -24.63 17.07 5.13
N GLN A 50 -23.41 17.62 5.06
CA GLN A 50 -22.47 17.67 6.18
C GLN A 50 -21.53 18.86 5.97
N PRO A 51 -21.28 19.71 6.99
CA PRO A 51 -20.33 20.80 6.85
C PRO A 51 -18.94 20.17 6.75
N ALA A 52 -18.44 20.08 5.52
CA ALA A 52 -17.04 19.83 5.25
C ALA A 52 -16.25 21.00 5.82
N ASP A 53 -15.74 20.83 7.04
CA ASP A 53 -14.61 21.59 7.55
C ASP A 53 -13.47 21.46 6.54
N ARG A 54 -13.17 22.57 5.86
CA ARG A 54 -12.47 22.59 4.57
C ARG A 54 -10.99 22.97 4.72
N SER A 55 -10.38 22.73 5.87
CA SER A 55 -9.00 23.17 6.12
C SER A 55 -8.24 22.28 7.09
N GLU A 56 -8.02 21.02 6.73
CA GLU A 56 -6.84 20.27 7.15
C GLU A 56 -6.88 18.92 6.42
N THR A 57 -5.98 18.70 5.47
CA THR A 57 -5.66 17.31 5.08
C THR A 57 -5.17 16.63 6.36
N PRO A 58 -5.90 15.64 6.89
CA PRO A 58 -5.52 15.02 8.16
C PRO A 58 -4.13 14.39 7.98
N PHE A 59 -3.18 14.74 8.85
CA PHE A 59 -1.84 14.13 8.84
C PHE A 59 -1.89 12.62 9.10
N TYR A 60 -2.98 12.15 9.71
CA TYR A 60 -3.24 10.73 9.96
C TYR A 60 -4.54 10.28 9.28
N PRO A 61 -4.57 9.05 8.72
CA PRO A 61 -5.79 8.45 8.22
C PRO A 61 -6.87 8.45 9.32
N ARG A 62 -8.08 8.92 9.00
CA ARG A 62 -9.21 8.81 9.92
C ARG A 62 -9.82 7.42 9.80
N PRO A 63 -10.37 6.87 10.90
CA PRO A 63 -11.16 5.64 10.81
C PRO A 63 -12.34 5.90 9.86
N MET A 64 -12.41 5.08 8.82
CA MET A 64 -13.49 5.09 7.84
C MET A 64 -14.75 4.47 8.49
N GLY A 65 -15.93 4.98 8.14
CA GLY A 65 -17.19 4.37 8.54
C GLY A 65 -17.51 3.12 7.71
N PRO A 66 -18.49 2.29 8.12
CA PRO A 66 -18.94 1.16 7.31
C PRO A 66 -19.41 1.63 5.94
N THR A 67 -18.88 1.02 4.89
CA THR A 67 -19.22 1.33 3.50
C THR A 67 -20.31 0.37 3.01
N PHE A 68 -21.42 0.94 2.52
CA PHE A 68 -22.53 0.17 1.94
C PHE A 68 -22.52 0.36 0.42
N GLU A 69 -22.58 -0.74 -0.35
CA GLU A 69 -22.70 -0.68 -1.80
C GLU A 69 -24.18 -0.65 -2.22
N ALA A 70 -24.47 0.02 -3.34
CA ALA A 70 -25.82 0.12 -3.87
C ALA A 70 -26.34 -1.26 -4.27
N GLY A 71 -27.32 -1.77 -3.53
CA GLY A 71 -27.91 -3.10 -3.75
C GLY A 71 -27.67 -4.09 -2.61
N ASP A 72 -26.81 -3.75 -1.64
CA ASP A 72 -26.54 -4.62 -0.48
C ASP A 72 -27.80 -4.89 0.35
N GLU A 73 -28.76 -3.96 0.34
CA GLU A 73 -30.04 -4.09 1.02
C GLU A 73 -30.95 -5.19 0.45
N ARG A 74 -30.70 -5.63 -0.79
CA ARG A 74 -31.51 -6.64 -1.49
C ARG A 74 -30.89 -8.04 -1.44
N LEU A 75 -29.73 -8.20 -0.81
CA LEU A 75 -29.05 -9.48 -0.71
C LEU A 75 -29.76 -10.41 0.29
N ASN A 76 -29.87 -11.70 -0.05
CA ASN A 76 -30.34 -12.73 0.86
C ASN A 76 -29.24 -13.17 1.84
N CYS A 77 -29.59 -13.71 3.01
CA CYS A 77 -28.61 -14.17 4.03
C CYS A 77 -27.43 -14.97 3.43
N ARG A 78 -27.73 -15.97 2.59
CA ARG A 78 -26.70 -16.79 1.93
C ARG A 78 -25.78 -15.99 1.00
N GLN A 79 -26.30 -14.96 0.32
CA GLN A 79 -25.51 -14.10 -0.55
C GLN A 79 -24.62 -13.15 0.26
N LEU A 80 -25.10 -12.65 1.40
CA LEU A 80 -24.27 -11.88 2.34
C LEU A 80 -23.07 -12.72 2.80
N ASP A 81 -23.29 -13.97 3.18
CA ASP A 81 -22.21 -14.83 3.68
C ASP A 81 -21.20 -15.21 2.58
N GLN A 82 -21.67 -15.42 1.34
CA GLN A 82 -20.78 -15.61 0.19
C GLN A 82 -19.91 -14.38 -0.09
N GLN A 83 -20.50 -13.17 -0.02
CA GLN A 83 -19.72 -11.94 -0.16
C GLN A 83 -18.74 -11.77 0.99
N LEU A 84 -19.18 -12.01 2.23
CA LEU A 84 -18.33 -11.90 3.41
C LEU A 84 -17.10 -12.81 3.30
N ALA A 85 -17.28 -14.06 2.87
CA ALA A 85 -16.20 -15.01 2.65
C ALA A 85 -15.26 -14.59 1.50
N THR A 86 -15.79 -13.93 0.47
CA THR A 86 -14.96 -13.40 -0.62
C THR A 86 -14.07 -12.26 -0.14
N LEU A 87 -14.64 -11.34 0.66
CA LEU A 87 -13.93 -10.18 1.20
C LEU A 87 -12.90 -10.54 2.28
N GLU A 88 -13.07 -11.66 2.97
CA GLU A 88 -12.14 -12.07 4.03
C GLU A 88 -10.70 -12.20 3.54
N ASN A 89 -10.50 -12.66 2.29
CA ASN A 89 -9.17 -12.75 1.69
C ASN A 89 -8.52 -11.37 1.51
N ASP A 90 -9.31 -10.33 1.24
CA ASP A 90 -8.80 -8.96 1.02
C ASP A 90 -8.43 -8.26 2.33
N THR A 91 -8.78 -8.83 3.48
CA THR A 91 -8.41 -8.29 4.80
C THR A 91 -6.97 -8.58 5.21
N TYR A 92 -6.30 -9.48 4.51
CA TYR A 92 -4.93 -9.86 4.84
C TYR A 92 -3.92 -9.00 4.08
N SER A 93 -2.94 -8.46 4.80
CA SER A 93 -1.76 -7.82 4.23
C SER A 93 -0.75 -8.90 3.81
N ALA A 94 -0.30 -8.85 2.56
CA ALA A 94 0.77 -9.74 2.08
C ALA A 94 2.15 -9.20 2.47
N LYS A 95 2.28 -7.89 2.67
CA LYS A 95 3.51 -7.25 3.07
C LYS A 95 3.74 -7.40 4.59
N PRO A 96 4.96 -7.81 5.00
CA PRO A 96 5.34 -7.77 6.41
C PRO A 96 5.42 -6.33 6.90
N GLY A 97 5.21 -6.12 8.20
CA GLY A 97 5.38 -4.79 8.79
C GLY A 97 6.83 -4.33 8.72
N PHE A 98 7.02 -3.04 9.01
CA PHE A 98 8.32 -2.38 8.92
C PHE A 98 9.42 -3.05 9.76
N TYR A 99 9.07 -3.59 10.94
CA TYR A 99 10.04 -4.19 11.85
C TYR A 99 10.30 -5.68 11.55
N GLU A 100 9.40 -6.30 10.80
CA GLU A 100 9.48 -7.69 10.37
C GLU A 100 10.28 -7.83 9.06
N ASP A 101 10.52 -6.75 8.33
CA ASP A 101 11.33 -6.73 7.11
C ASP A 101 12.84 -6.57 7.43
N PRO A 102 13.68 -7.60 7.18
CA PRO A 102 15.13 -7.51 7.40
C PRO A 102 15.80 -6.45 6.50
N TYR A 103 15.23 -6.14 5.33
CA TYR A 103 15.78 -5.14 4.41
C TYR A 103 15.56 -3.73 4.92
N ALA A 104 14.44 -3.47 5.61
CA ALA A 104 14.20 -2.17 6.24
C ALA A 104 15.28 -1.88 7.28
N GLY A 105 15.55 -2.82 8.20
CA GLY A 105 16.64 -2.69 9.19
C GLY A 105 18.02 -2.51 8.56
N ALA A 106 18.34 -3.32 7.54
CA ALA A 106 19.62 -3.20 6.82
C ALA A 106 19.77 -1.85 6.12
N SER A 107 18.69 -1.34 5.50
CA SER A 107 18.71 -0.06 4.79
C SER A 107 18.91 1.14 5.72
N ILE A 108 18.41 1.08 6.97
CA ILE A 108 18.70 2.10 8.00
C ILE A 108 20.18 2.06 8.36
N PHE A 109 20.72 0.88 8.64
CA PHE A 109 22.12 0.73 9.06
C PHE A 109 23.10 1.19 7.97
N VAL A 110 22.94 0.67 6.75
CA VAL A 110 23.77 1.06 5.60
C VAL A 110 23.53 2.52 5.24
N GLY A 111 22.28 2.98 5.30
CA GLY A 111 21.85 4.35 5.08
C GLY A 111 22.54 5.36 5.99
N ALA A 112 22.60 5.05 7.28
CA ALA A 112 23.17 5.94 8.28
C ALA A 112 24.71 5.98 8.24
N VAL A 113 25.37 4.86 7.94
CA VAL A 113 26.83 4.74 8.08
C VAL A 113 27.57 4.94 6.76
N TRP A 114 27.10 4.35 5.67
CA TRP A 114 27.89 4.20 4.44
C TRP A 114 27.28 4.90 3.22
N ALA A 115 25.99 4.73 3.00
CA ALA A 115 25.33 5.13 1.78
C ALA A 115 23.96 5.72 2.07
N PRO A 116 23.84 7.05 2.26
CA PRO A 116 22.56 7.71 2.55
C PRO A 116 21.43 7.37 1.56
N GLY A 117 21.77 7.02 0.32
CA GLY A 117 20.81 6.56 -0.68
C GLY A 117 20.07 5.27 -0.33
N ALA A 118 20.63 4.40 0.54
CA ALA A 118 19.94 3.21 1.02
C ALA A 118 18.67 3.55 1.81
N LEU A 119 18.58 4.76 2.40
CA LEU A 119 17.37 5.23 3.08
C LEU A 119 16.18 5.42 2.13
N ALA A 120 16.41 5.52 0.81
CA ALA A 120 15.33 5.59 -0.17
C ALA A 120 14.42 4.34 -0.14
N TYR A 121 14.97 3.18 0.24
CA TYR A 121 14.19 1.95 0.42
C TYR A 121 13.09 2.14 1.47
N LEU A 122 13.37 2.86 2.56
CA LEU A 122 12.39 3.13 3.62
C LEU A 122 11.22 3.97 3.14
N GLY A 123 11.50 4.95 2.26
CA GLY A 123 10.46 5.75 1.62
C GLY A 123 9.57 4.90 0.71
N TYR A 124 10.18 4.03 -0.10
CA TYR A 124 9.45 3.11 -0.98
C TYR A 124 8.62 2.09 -0.18
N SER A 125 9.21 1.46 0.84
CA SER A 125 8.53 0.46 1.66
C SER A 125 7.37 1.08 2.45
N GLY A 126 7.56 2.29 2.98
CA GLY A 126 6.48 3.07 3.60
C GLY A 126 5.34 3.36 2.62
N ALA A 127 5.65 3.86 1.42
CA ALA A 127 4.64 4.13 0.39
C ALA A 127 3.84 2.86 0.02
N ALA A 128 4.51 1.72 -0.15
CA ALA A 128 3.84 0.44 -0.41
C ALA A 128 2.91 0.02 0.75
N GLU A 129 3.28 0.32 1.99
CA GLU A 129 2.44 0.04 3.17
C GLU A 129 1.14 0.82 3.14
N PHE A 130 1.20 2.11 2.80
CA PHE A 130 0.01 2.94 2.73
C PHE A 130 -1.02 2.40 1.73
N TYR A 131 -0.57 1.98 0.54
CA TYR A 131 -1.47 1.41 -0.45
C TYR A 131 -2.09 0.08 -0.02
N GLU A 132 -1.32 -0.79 0.66
CA GLU A 132 -1.86 -2.04 1.18
C GLU A 132 -2.83 -1.82 2.34
N GLN A 133 -2.52 -0.88 3.23
CA GLN A 133 -3.37 -0.54 4.36
C GLN A 133 -4.69 0.09 3.91
N ASP A 134 -4.67 0.92 2.87
CA ASP A 134 -5.90 1.48 2.27
C ASP A 134 -6.81 0.35 1.78
N ARG A 135 -6.28 -0.61 1.01
CA ARG A 135 -7.05 -1.78 0.52
C ARG A 135 -7.64 -2.60 1.67
N VAL A 136 -6.82 -2.92 2.67
CA VAL A 136 -7.25 -3.72 3.82
C VAL A 136 -8.32 -2.98 4.64
N SER A 137 -8.16 -1.67 4.83
CA SER A 137 -9.13 -0.86 5.56
C SER A 137 -10.49 -0.81 4.86
N GLU A 138 -10.50 -0.67 3.53
CA GLU A 138 -11.72 -0.66 2.73
C GLU A 138 -12.47 -2.00 2.83
N ALA A 139 -11.74 -3.11 2.70
CA ALA A 139 -12.30 -4.45 2.88
C ALA A 139 -12.88 -4.65 4.28
N GLN A 140 -12.18 -4.21 5.33
CA GLN A 140 -12.65 -4.27 6.71
C GLN A 140 -13.94 -3.46 6.92
N ASN A 141 -14.01 -2.23 6.39
CA ASN A 141 -15.22 -1.40 6.51
C ASN A 141 -16.42 -2.05 5.85
N ARG A 142 -16.22 -2.67 4.68
CA ARG A 142 -17.29 -3.36 3.96
C ARG A 142 -17.73 -4.63 4.68
N ILE A 143 -16.81 -5.36 5.28
CA ILE A 143 -17.11 -6.51 6.16
C ILE A 143 -17.93 -6.06 7.37
N GLU A 144 -17.57 -4.95 8.00
CA GLU A 144 -18.34 -4.40 9.11
C GLU A 144 -19.76 -4.00 8.69
N ALA A 145 -19.91 -3.40 7.51
CA ALA A 145 -21.20 -3.05 6.95
C ALA A 145 -22.07 -4.31 6.73
N LEU A 146 -21.52 -5.33 6.08
CA LEU A 146 -22.21 -6.61 5.84
C LEU A 146 -22.58 -7.32 7.15
N ARG A 147 -21.70 -7.29 8.17
CA ARG A 147 -22.00 -7.84 9.51
C ARG A 147 -23.15 -7.12 10.20
N ARG A 148 -23.25 -5.79 10.08
CA ARG A 148 -24.39 -5.01 10.60
C ARG A 148 -25.69 -5.35 9.86
N MET A 149 -25.62 -5.59 8.55
CA MET A 149 -26.78 -6.02 7.75
C MET A 149 -27.23 -7.43 8.10
N LYS A 150 -26.30 -8.37 8.29
CA LYS A 150 -26.60 -9.72 8.76
C LYS A 150 -27.32 -9.69 10.12
N ALA A 151 -26.85 -8.86 11.05
CA ALA A 151 -27.49 -8.66 12.34
C ALA A 151 -28.90 -8.04 12.21
N ARG A 152 -29.08 -7.06 11.31
CA ARG A 152 -30.39 -6.43 11.03
C ARG A 152 -31.40 -7.44 10.48
N LEU A 153 -30.97 -8.31 9.57
CA LEU A 153 -31.81 -9.35 8.95
C LEU A 153 -32.03 -10.57 9.86
N ARG A 154 -31.41 -10.61 11.05
CA ARG A 154 -31.48 -11.73 12.00
C ARG A 154 -31.12 -13.07 11.34
N CYS A 155 -30.16 -13.04 10.43
CA CYS A 155 -29.63 -14.25 9.81
C CYS A 155 -28.73 -14.96 10.84
N TYR A 156 -29.34 -15.84 11.65
CA TYR A 156 -28.62 -16.79 12.49
C TYR A 156 -28.56 -18.10 11.69
N GLU A 157 -27.44 -18.34 11.04
CA GLU A 157 -27.20 -19.66 10.44
C GLU A 157 -26.84 -20.65 11.56
N TYR A 158 -27.45 -21.83 11.53
CA TYR A 158 -27.15 -22.99 12.39
C TYR A 158 -26.11 -23.89 11.72
#